data_AF-A0A8T7HYP5-F1
#
_entry.id   AF-A0A8T7HYP5-F1
#
_cell.length_a   1.000
_cell.length_b   1.000
_cell.length_c   1.000
_cell.angle_alpha   90.00
_cell.angle_beta   90.00
_cell.angle_gamma   90.00
#
_symmetry.space_group_name_H-M   'P 1'
#
loop_
_entity.id
_entity.type
_entity.pdbx_description
1 polymer ?
#
loop_
_entity_poly.entity_id
_entity_poly.type
_entity_poly.pdbx_seq_one_letter_code
_entity_poly.pdbx_strand_id
1 'polypeptide(L)'
;MKLFAIVLVAMSFLGGAFLASLDAKTLNWYWFIPTIVLGFIGAIMLKRVEHVTAKHHAHQSGSIDTLKRCLQNIVDNLNDMNAKKDQLPTYEARFEIDRVFREDLAQFADARESMRHVFGLKEYADIMSAFAAGERYINRVWSASTDGYIDEVKQYIERASLQFNEAAKLFNAHLEDANHS
;
A
#
# COMPACT_ATOMS: atom_id res chain seq x y z
N MET A 1 -9.09 0.11 22.11
CA MET A 1 -8.39 1.39 21.86
C MET A 1 -8.99 2.20 20.70
N LYS A 2 -9.35 1.57 19.56
CA LYS A 2 -9.98 2.27 18.41
C LYS A 2 -11.29 2.98 18.76
N LEU A 3 -12.19 2.31 19.49
CA LEU A 3 -13.46 2.89 19.96
C LEU A 3 -13.24 4.14 20.83
N PHE A 4 -12.25 4.12 21.72
CA PHE A 4 -11.92 5.25 22.58
C PHE A 4 -11.41 6.45 21.77
N ALA A 5 -10.57 6.22 20.75
CA ALA A 5 -10.09 7.28 19.86
C ALA A 5 -11.23 7.89 19.02
N ILE A 6 -12.15 7.06 18.51
CA ILE A 6 -13.33 7.52 17.75
C ILE A 6 -14.24 8.39 18.64
N VAL A 7 -14.51 7.95 19.87
CA VAL A 7 -15.31 8.71 20.84
C VAL A 7 -14.64 10.05 21.16
N LEU A 8 -13.31 10.08 21.31
CA LEU A 8 -12.57 11.32 21.60
C LEU A 8 -12.66 12.34 20.45
N VAL A 9 -12.52 11.87 19.20
CA VAL A 9 -12.66 12.71 17.99
C VAL A 9 -14.10 13.23 17.87
N ALA A 10 -15.10 12.37 18.08
CA ALA A 10 -16.51 12.77 18.03
C ALA A 10 -16.85 13.82 19.10
N MET A 11 -16.36 13.65 20.33
CA MET A 11 -16.55 14.59 21.43
C MET A 11 -15.88 15.94 21.17
N SER A 12 -14.67 15.94 20.63
CA SER A 12 -13.96 17.17 20.23
C SER A 12 -14.71 17.91 19.11
N PHE A 13 -15.18 17.18 18.10
CA PHE A 13 -15.92 17.75 16.98
C PHE A 13 -17.26 18.36 17.42
N LEU A 14 -18.04 17.61 18.21
CA LEU A 14 -19.31 18.08 18.76
C LEU A 14 -19.12 19.27 19.71
N GLY A 15 -18.11 19.23 20.58
CA GLY A 15 -17.79 20.32 21.49
C GLY A 15 -17.33 21.58 20.76
N GLY A 16 -16.48 21.45 19.74
CA GLY A 16 -16.05 22.56 18.89
C GLY A 16 -17.22 23.18 18.11
N ALA A 17 -18.09 22.35 17.53
CA ALA A 17 -19.28 22.80 16.82
C ALA A 17 -20.27 23.53 17.75
N PHE A 18 -20.48 23.01 18.96
CA PHE A 18 -21.34 23.64 19.97
C PHE A 18 -20.79 24.99 20.44
N LEU A 19 -19.49 25.07 20.74
CA LEU A 19 -18.83 26.32 21.15
C LEU A 19 -18.86 27.37 20.03
N ALA A 20 -18.70 26.95 18.78
CA ALA A 20 -18.81 27.83 17.61
C ALA A 20 -20.26 28.28 17.35
N SER A 21 -21.26 27.48 17.74
CA SER A 21 -22.68 27.79 17.56
C SER A 21 -23.25 28.72 18.64
N LEU A 22 -22.63 28.82 19.81
CA LEU A 22 -23.15 29.62 20.93
C LEU A 22 -23.07 31.14 20.67
N ASP A 23 -22.01 31.62 20.01
CA ASP A 23 -21.87 33.03 19.67
C ASP A 23 -20.95 33.24 18.46
N ALA A 24 -21.53 33.65 17.33
CA ALA A 24 -20.81 33.81 16.08
C ALA A 24 -19.83 35.01 16.07
N LYS A 25 -19.94 35.94 17.03
CA LYS A 25 -19.12 37.17 17.07
C LYS A 25 -18.00 37.14 18.11
N THR A 26 -18.11 36.32 19.16
CA THR A 26 -17.08 36.22 20.20
C THR A 26 -16.80 34.76 20.54
N LEU A 27 -15.96 34.13 19.73
CA LEU A 27 -15.46 32.79 20.02
C LEU A 27 -14.58 32.84 21.27
N ASN A 28 -14.96 32.10 22.31
CA ASN A 28 -14.12 32.00 23.50
C ASN A 28 -12.93 31.07 23.23
N TRP A 29 -11.84 31.68 22.77
CA TRP A 29 -10.59 31.00 22.41
C TRP A 29 -10.00 30.16 23.54
N TYR A 30 -10.27 30.52 24.80
CA TYR A 30 -9.79 29.78 25.96
C TYR A 30 -10.37 28.36 26.03
N TRP A 31 -11.62 28.18 25.62
CA TRP A 31 -12.28 26.87 25.57
C TRP A 31 -12.12 26.16 24.22
N PHE A 32 -12.02 26.95 23.14
CA PHE A 32 -11.96 26.42 21.78
C PHE A 32 -10.60 25.75 21.44
N ILE A 33 -9.49 26.35 21.87
CA ILE A 33 -8.14 25.79 21.61
C ILE A 33 -7.97 24.40 22.25
N PRO A 34 -8.31 24.19 23.53
CA PRO A 34 -8.25 22.86 24.14
C PRO A 34 -9.09 21.81 23.41
N THR A 35 -10.30 22.16 22.94
CA THR A 35 -11.14 21.22 22.19
C THR A 35 -10.52 20.79 20.87
N ILE A 36 -9.87 21.70 20.15
CA ILE A 36 -9.15 21.36 18.90
C ILE A 36 -7.95 20.46 19.20
N VAL A 37 -7.14 20.80 20.21
CA VAL A 37 -5.97 19.99 20.59
C VAL A 37 -6.37 18.57 20.97
N LEU A 38 -7.47 18.42 21.73
CA LEU A 38 -8.02 17.11 22.07
C LEU A 38 -8.39 16.30 20.82
N GLY A 39 -9.02 16.94 19.82
CA GLY A 39 -9.36 16.32 18.54
C GLY A 39 -8.13 15.86 17.75
N PHE A 40 -7.09 16.69 17.70
CA PHE A 40 -5.82 16.33 17.07
C PHE A 40 -5.15 15.13 17.76
N ILE A 41 -5.15 15.09 19.09
CA ILE A 41 -4.61 13.95 19.84
C ILE A 41 -5.40 12.67 19.51
N GLY A 42 -6.73 12.75 19.47
CA GLY A 42 -7.59 11.64 19.07
C GLY A 42 -7.31 11.13 17.65
N ALA A 43 -7.15 12.05 16.70
CA ALA A 43 -6.83 11.71 15.31
C ALA A 43 -5.45 11.05 15.18
N ILE A 44 -4.44 11.57 15.88
CA ILE A 44 -3.09 10.97 15.93
C ILE A 44 -3.14 9.57 16.54
N MET A 45 -3.91 9.39 17.63
CA MET A 45 -4.09 8.07 18.25
C MET A 45 -4.82 7.09 17.32
N LEU A 46 -5.85 7.53 16.59
CA LEU A 46 -6.55 6.68 15.62
C LEU A 46 -5.60 6.20 14.52
N LYS A 47 -4.83 7.13 13.95
CA LYS A 47 -3.83 6.83 12.92
C LYS A 47 -2.72 5.90 13.43
N ARG A 48 -2.31 6.05 14.70
CA ARG A 48 -1.35 5.14 15.34
C ARG A 48 -1.92 3.77 15.61
N VAL A 49 -3.17 3.67 16.08
CA VAL A 49 -3.81 2.37 16.34
C VAL A 49 -3.94 1.58 15.05
N GLU A 50 -4.32 2.20 13.93
CA GLU A 50 -4.35 1.54 12.62
C GLU A 50 -2.97 1.04 12.19
N HIS A 51 -1.94 1.88 12.35
CA HIS A 51 -0.56 1.47 12.13
C HIS A 51 -0.06 0.37 13.08
N VAL A 52 -0.55 0.32 14.33
CA VAL A 52 -0.13 -0.65 15.35
C VAL A 52 -0.86 -1.98 15.18
N THR A 53 -2.14 -1.99 14.79
CA THR A 53 -2.83 -3.24 14.41
C THR A 53 -2.25 -3.85 13.14
N ALA A 54 -1.74 -3.05 12.20
CA ALA A 54 -0.94 -3.55 11.08
C ALA A 54 0.41 -4.14 11.52
N LYS A 55 1.03 -3.59 12.58
CA LYS A 55 2.32 -4.06 13.12
C LYS A 55 2.24 -5.30 14.01
N HIS A 56 1.10 -5.59 14.64
CA HIS A 56 1.03 -6.64 15.65
C HIS A 56 1.08 -8.08 15.11
N HIS A 57 1.01 -8.27 13.80
CA HIS A 57 1.17 -9.57 13.12
C HIS A 57 2.59 -9.87 12.64
N ALA A 58 3.54 -8.93 12.76
CA ALA A 58 4.90 -9.10 12.27
C ALA A 58 5.83 -9.69 13.34
N HIS A 59 5.75 -11.01 13.55
CA HIS A 59 6.97 -11.74 13.89
C HIS A 59 7.92 -11.64 12.68
N GLN A 60 9.18 -11.32 12.93
CA GLN A 60 10.20 -10.93 11.96
C GLN A 60 10.40 -11.94 10.80
N SER A 61 10.05 -13.22 11.01
CA SER A 61 10.02 -14.25 9.96
C SER A 61 8.80 -14.12 9.03
N GLY A 62 7.61 -13.85 9.59
CA GLY A 62 6.36 -13.79 8.82
C GLY A 62 6.27 -12.62 7.84
N SER A 63 7.05 -11.54 8.05
CA SER A 63 7.07 -10.39 7.12
C SER A 63 7.85 -10.69 5.84
N ILE A 64 9.00 -11.36 5.93
CA ILE A 64 9.78 -11.79 4.74
C ILE A 64 9.03 -12.86 3.97
N ASP A 65 8.42 -13.83 4.66
CA ASP A 65 7.58 -14.84 4.02
C ASP A 65 6.36 -14.21 3.32
N THR A 66 5.77 -13.18 3.94
CA THR A 66 4.68 -12.40 3.32
C THR A 66 5.17 -11.68 2.06
N LEU A 67 6.32 -11.01 2.11
CA LEU A 67 6.91 -10.35 0.93
C LEU A 67 7.18 -11.34 -0.20
N LYS A 68 7.78 -12.49 0.12
CA LYS A 68 8.04 -13.56 -0.85
C LYS A 68 6.76 -14.05 -1.50
N ARG A 69 5.73 -14.35 -0.68
CA ARG A 69 4.42 -14.80 -1.16
C ARG A 69 3.74 -13.76 -2.04
N CYS A 70 3.68 -12.50 -1.60
CA CYS A 70 3.04 -11.42 -2.37
C CYS A 70 3.74 -11.21 -3.71
N LEU A 71 5.08 -11.18 -3.70
CA LEU A 71 5.86 -10.99 -4.92
C LEU A 71 5.69 -12.17 -5.88
N GLN A 72 5.68 -13.40 -5.37
CA GLN A 72 5.42 -14.59 -6.18
C GLN A 72 4.01 -14.59 -6.77
N ASN A 73 2.99 -14.28 -5.96
CA ASN A 73 1.61 -14.14 -6.43
C ASN A 73 1.51 -13.10 -7.55
N ILE A 74 2.13 -11.93 -7.39
CA ILE A 74 2.15 -10.88 -8.42
C ILE A 74 2.79 -11.41 -9.71
N VAL A 75 3.95 -12.07 -9.60
CA VAL A 75 4.65 -12.62 -10.77
C VAL A 75 3.82 -13.68 -11.47
N ASP A 76 3.28 -14.65 -10.74
CA ASP A 76 2.49 -15.76 -11.29
C ASP A 76 1.23 -15.22 -12.00
N ASN A 77 0.47 -14.37 -11.32
CA ASN A 77 -0.72 -13.75 -11.87
C ASN A 77 -0.41 -12.90 -13.11
N LEU A 78 0.70 -12.18 -13.12
CA LEU A 78 1.09 -11.32 -14.23
C LEU A 78 1.65 -12.11 -15.42
N ASN A 79 2.35 -13.22 -15.16
CA ASN A 79 2.80 -14.15 -16.18
C ASN A 79 1.60 -14.84 -16.84
N ASP A 80 0.62 -15.28 -16.05
CA ASP A 80 -0.64 -15.85 -16.53
C ASP A 80 -1.43 -14.84 -17.37
N MET A 81 -1.49 -13.58 -16.92
CA MET A 81 -2.13 -12.49 -17.65
C MET A 81 -1.41 -12.18 -18.96
N ASN A 82 -0.07 -12.15 -18.95
CA ASN A 82 0.75 -11.93 -20.13
C ASN A 82 0.61 -13.08 -21.15
N ALA A 83 0.50 -14.33 -20.68
CA ALA A 83 0.27 -15.50 -21.54
C ALA A 83 -1.11 -15.45 -22.23
N LYS A 84 -2.11 -14.86 -21.56
CA LYS A 84 -3.48 -14.72 -22.07
C LYS A 84 -3.76 -13.35 -22.70
N LYS A 85 -2.76 -12.49 -22.89
CA LYS A 85 -2.94 -11.10 -23.33
C LYS A 85 -3.64 -10.94 -24.68
N ASP A 86 -3.55 -11.94 -25.56
CA ASP A 86 -4.22 -11.92 -26.86
C ASP A 86 -5.70 -12.30 -26.81
N GLN A 87 -6.14 -12.89 -25.69
CA GLN A 87 -7.53 -13.30 -25.45
C GLN A 87 -8.24 -12.37 -24.45
N LEU A 88 -7.53 -11.40 -23.89
CA LEU A 88 -8.03 -10.50 -22.85
C LEU A 88 -9.05 -9.51 -23.42
N PRO A 89 -10.30 -9.47 -22.90
CA PRO A 89 -11.28 -8.47 -23.28
C PRO A 89 -10.79 -7.08 -22.89
N THR A 90 -10.74 -6.18 -23.86
CA THR A 90 -10.10 -4.85 -23.80
C THR A 90 -10.51 -4.00 -22.60
N TYR A 91 -11.80 -4.01 -22.25
CA TYR A 91 -12.37 -3.18 -21.19
C TYR A 91 -12.26 -3.81 -19.80
N GLU A 92 -11.92 -5.10 -19.73
CA GLU A 92 -11.93 -5.86 -18.47
C GLU A 92 -10.57 -5.85 -17.77
N ALA A 93 -9.49 -5.52 -18.48
CA ALA A 93 -8.14 -5.55 -17.93
C ALA A 93 -7.97 -4.70 -16.66
N ARG A 94 -8.62 -3.52 -16.56
CA ARG A 94 -8.59 -2.72 -15.33
C ARG A 94 -9.24 -3.41 -14.13
N PHE A 95 -10.36 -4.10 -14.35
CA PHE A 95 -11.09 -4.79 -13.28
C PHE A 95 -10.32 -6.02 -12.83
N GLU A 96 -9.68 -6.70 -13.78
CA GLU A 96 -8.81 -7.83 -13.48
C GLU A 96 -7.58 -7.37 -12.69
N ILE A 97 -6.96 -6.25 -13.07
CA ILE A 97 -5.82 -5.67 -12.33
C ILE A 97 -6.22 -5.32 -10.90
N ASP A 98 -7.33 -4.61 -10.73
CA ASP A 98 -7.81 -4.21 -9.40
C ASP A 98 -8.17 -5.42 -8.53
N ARG A 99 -8.72 -6.48 -9.13
CA ARG A 99 -9.09 -7.70 -8.42
C ARG A 99 -7.87 -8.52 -8.01
N VAL A 100 -6.91 -8.67 -8.92
CA VAL A 100 -5.82 -9.65 -8.78
C VAL A 100 -4.62 -9.07 -8.04
N PHE A 101 -4.26 -7.81 -8.27
CA PHE A 101 -2.99 -7.27 -7.74
C PHE A 101 -3.16 -6.38 -6.50
N ARG A 102 -4.35 -5.81 -6.26
CA ARG A 102 -4.54 -4.79 -5.20
C ARG A 102 -4.11 -5.28 -3.83
N GLU A 103 -4.49 -6.50 -3.45
CA GLU A 103 -4.21 -7.03 -2.12
C GLU A 103 -2.71 -7.32 -1.94
N ASP A 104 -2.09 -8.04 -2.89
CA ASP A 104 -0.67 -8.39 -2.81
C ASP A 104 0.24 -7.14 -2.90
N LEU A 105 -0.09 -6.15 -3.73
CA LEU A 105 0.65 -4.88 -3.80
C LEU A 105 0.58 -4.11 -2.48
N ALA A 106 -0.59 -4.06 -1.85
CA ALA A 106 -0.77 -3.39 -0.55
C ALA A 106 -0.01 -4.13 0.56
N GLN A 107 -0.14 -5.46 0.64
CA GLN A 107 0.56 -6.28 1.63
C GLN A 107 2.08 -6.19 1.46
N PHE A 108 2.58 -6.22 0.22
CA PHE A 108 4.00 -6.05 -0.07
C PHE A 108 4.48 -4.67 0.38
N ALA A 109 3.76 -3.60 0.03
CA ALA A 109 4.11 -2.25 0.43
C ALA A 109 4.15 -2.10 1.96
N ASP A 110 3.20 -2.69 2.70
CA ASP A 110 3.16 -2.62 4.16
C ASP A 110 4.33 -3.37 4.82
N ALA A 111 4.75 -4.50 4.25
CA ALA A 111 5.83 -5.32 4.79
C ALA A 111 7.23 -4.88 4.33
N ARG A 112 7.37 -4.03 3.30
CA ARG A 112 8.66 -3.73 2.64
C ARG A 112 9.80 -3.29 3.56
N GLU A 113 9.48 -2.62 4.68
CA GLU A 113 10.49 -2.15 5.64
C GLU A 113 11.27 -3.32 6.27
N SER A 114 10.69 -4.52 6.35
CA SER A 114 11.42 -5.69 6.86
C SER A 114 12.60 -6.07 5.96
N MET A 115 12.53 -5.81 4.64
CA MET A 115 13.64 -6.06 3.72
C MET A 115 14.89 -5.25 4.10
N ARG A 116 14.72 -3.99 4.50
CA ARG A 116 15.86 -3.13 4.90
C ARG A 116 16.58 -3.69 6.12
N HIS A 117 15.85 -4.36 7.01
CA HIS A 117 16.42 -4.99 8.20
C HIS A 117 17.14 -6.31 7.91
N VAL A 118 16.70 -7.05 6.88
CA VAL A 118 17.24 -8.38 6.55
C VAL A 118 18.35 -8.31 5.51
N PHE A 119 18.14 -7.54 4.43
CA PHE A 119 19.07 -7.48 3.30
C PHE A 119 20.05 -6.31 3.39
N GLY A 120 19.65 -5.22 4.05
CA GLY A 120 20.40 -3.96 4.03
C GLY A 120 19.79 -2.92 3.08
N LEU A 121 20.33 -1.70 3.12
CA LEU A 121 19.75 -0.56 2.40
C LEU A 121 19.97 -0.63 0.89
N LYS A 122 21.12 -1.15 0.45
CA LYS A 122 21.49 -1.20 -0.96
C LYS A 122 20.63 -2.23 -1.70
N GLU A 123 20.56 -3.43 -1.15
CA GLU A 123 19.80 -4.58 -1.65
C GLU A 123 18.29 -4.26 -1.66
N TYR A 124 17.81 -3.60 -0.61
CA TYR A 124 16.46 -3.03 -0.58
C TYR A 124 16.21 -2.07 -1.76
N ALA A 125 17.14 -1.15 -2.03
CA ALA A 125 17.00 -0.18 -3.10
C ALA A 125 16.98 -0.86 -4.48
N ASP A 126 17.79 -1.90 -4.68
CA ASP A 126 17.85 -2.66 -5.93
C ASP A 126 16.52 -3.38 -6.19
N ILE A 127 15.98 -4.11 -5.20
CA ILE A 127 14.67 -4.78 -5.29
C ILE A 127 13.55 -3.76 -5.54
N MET A 128 13.51 -2.67 -4.77
CA MET A 128 12.46 -1.67 -4.86
C MET A 128 12.49 -0.87 -6.16
N SER A 129 13.65 -0.73 -6.79
CA SER A 129 13.77 -0.04 -8.08
C SER A 129 13.02 -0.80 -9.18
N ALA A 130 13.22 -2.12 -9.24
CA ALA A 130 12.48 -2.99 -10.16
C ALA A 130 10.99 -3.06 -9.80
N PHE A 131 10.65 -3.25 -8.52
CA PHE A 131 9.26 -3.31 -8.05
C PHE A 131 8.48 -2.03 -8.40
N ALA A 132 9.04 -0.86 -8.09
CA ALA A 132 8.38 0.42 -8.37
C ALA A 132 8.23 0.68 -9.88
N ALA A 133 9.15 0.16 -10.72
CA ALA A 133 8.98 0.21 -12.16
C ALA A 133 7.81 -0.67 -12.64
N GLY A 134 7.70 -1.88 -12.09
CA GLY A 134 6.57 -2.78 -12.34
C GLY A 134 5.23 -2.15 -11.96
N GLU A 135 5.12 -1.57 -10.76
CA GLU A 135 3.92 -0.90 -10.28
C GLU A 135 3.51 0.28 -11.19
N ARG A 136 4.47 1.09 -11.64
CA ARG A 136 4.20 2.16 -12.62
C ARG A 136 3.61 1.61 -13.93
N TYR A 137 4.12 0.47 -14.41
CA TYR A 137 3.57 -0.16 -15.61
C TYR A 137 2.17 -0.71 -15.39
N ILE A 138 1.87 -1.32 -14.24
CA ILE A 138 0.50 -1.73 -13.89
C ILE A 138 -0.46 -0.54 -13.88
N ASN A 139 -0.05 0.59 -13.30
CA ASN A 139 -0.85 1.82 -13.32
C ASN A 139 -1.06 2.35 -14.75
N ARG A 140 -0.07 2.16 -15.63
CA ARG A 140 -0.22 2.50 -17.06
C ARG A 140 -1.19 1.56 -17.76
N VAL A 141 -1.15 0.26 -17.49
CA VAL A 141 -2.14 -0.71 -18.02
C VAL A 141 -3.54 -0.33 -17.57
N TRP A 142 -3.72 0.03 -16.30
CA TRP A 142 -5.02 0.44 -15.76
C TRP A 142 -5.57 1.68 -16.48
N SER A 143 -4.72 2.69 -16.69
CA SER A 143 -5.10 3.92 -17.40
C SER A 143 -5.42 3.64 -18.87
N ALA A 144 -4.55 2.91 -19.57
CA ALA A 144 -4.72 2.54 -20.97
C ALA A 144 -5.97 1.68 -21.20
N SER A 145 -6.31 0.78 -20.27
CA SER A 145 -7.54 -0.02 -20.32
C SER A 145 -8.78 0.85 -20.14
N THR A 146 -8.71 1.88 -19.29
CA THR A 146 -9.80 2.84 -19.12
C THR A 146 -10.04 3.67 -20.38
N ASP A 147 -8.98 4.02 -21.10
CA ASP A 147 -9.03 4.80 -22.34
C ASP A 147 -9.25 3.95 -23.60
N GLY A 148 -9.24 2.61 -23.48
CA GLY A 148 -9.46 1.69 -24.60
C GLY A 148 -8.23 1.41 -25.49
N TYR A 149 -7.02 1.78 -25.05
CA TYR A 149 -5.77 1.56 -25.80
C TYR A 149 -5.22 0.14 -25.61
N ILE A 150 -5.67 -0.80 -26.45
CA ILE A 150 -5.39 -2.24 -26.30
C ILE A 150 -3.91 -2.59 -26.47
N ASP A 151 -3.27 -2.04 -27.52
CA ASP A 151 -1.88 -2.36 -27.81
C ASP A 151 -0.96 -1.86 -26.71
N GLU A 152 -1.33 -0.73 -26.10
CA GLU A 152 -0.65 -0.17 -24.95
C GLU A 152 -0.83 -1.05 -23.70
N VAL A 153 -2.06 -1.51 -23.43
CA VAL A 153 -2.34 -2.50 -22.37
C VAL A 153 -1.45 -3.73 -22.51
N LYS A 154 -1.41 -4.34 -23.70
CA LYS A 154 -0.60 -5.54 -23.97
C LYS A 154 0.90 -5.29 -23.77
N GLN A 155 1.40 -4.16 -24.28
CA GLN A 155 2.80 -3.78 -24.15
C GLN A 155 3.20 -3.58 -22.68
N TYR A 156 2.37 -2.88 -21.90
CA TYR A 156 2.69 -2.58 -20.51
C TYR A 156 2.48 -3.77 -19.56
N ILE A 157 1.59 -4.72 -19.88
CA ILE A 157 1.51 -6.00 -19.17
C ILE A 157 2.85 -6.76 -19.30
N GLU A 158 3.40 -6.83 -20.51
CA GLU A 158 4.69 -7.49 -20.75
C GLU A 158 5.84 -6.79 -20.03
N ARG A 159 5.87 -5.45 -20.05
CA ARG A 159 6.90 -4.68 -19.33
C ARG A 159 6.77 -4.81 -17.82
N ALA A 160 5.55 -4.82 -17.29
CA ALA A 160 5.30 -5.06 -15.88
C ALA A 160 5.79 -6.46 -15.49
N SER A 161 5.47 -7.48 -16.30
CA SER A 161 5.91 -8.86 -16.10
C SER A 161 7.43 -8.93 -15.98
N LEU A 162 8.18 -8.31 -16.89
CA LEU A 162 9.63 -8.29 -16.84
C LEU A 162 10.18 -7.68 -15.54
N GLN A 163 9.62 -6.54 -15.10
CA GLN A 163 10.09 -5.85 -13.90
C GLN A 163 9.80 -6.61 -12.61
N PHE A 164 8.61 -7.23 -12.49
CA PHE A 164 8.29 -8.02 -11.30
C PHE A 164 9.08 -9.32 -11.25
N ASN A 165 9.34 -9.96 -12.39
CA ASN A 165 10.24 -11.13 -12.45
C ASN A 165 11.67 -10.74 -12.01
N GLU A 166 12.18 -9.59 -12.44
CA GLU A 166 13.50 -9.12 -11.99
C GLU A 166 13.51 -8.81 -10.49
N ALA A 167 12.46 -8.15 -9.97
CA ALA A 167 12.33 -7.91 -8.53
C ALA A 167 12.31 -9.23 -7.74
N ALA A 168 11.58 -10.25 -8.21
CA ALA A 168 11.52 -11.57 -7.58
C ALA A 168 12.87 -12.29 -7.60
N LYS A 169 13.60 -12.18 -8.72
CA LYS A 169 14.94 -12.75 -8.87
C LYS A 169 15.93 -12.10 -7.88
N LEU A 170 15.96 -10.76 -7.81
CA LEU A 170 16.81 -10.03 -6.86
C LEU A 170 16.44 -10.37 -5.41
N PHE A 171 15.15 -10.42 -5.10
CA PHE A 171 14.67 -10.79 -3.76
C PHE A 171 15.13 -12.18 -3.35
N ASN A 172 14.98 -13.19 -4.23
CA ASN A 172 15.38 -14.56 -3.93
C ASN A 172 16.91 -14.69 -3.80
N ALA A 173 17.68 -14.02 -4.66
CA ALA A 173 19.15 -14.02 -4.57
C ALA A 173 19.63 -13.46 -3.23
N HIS A 174 19.11 -12.30 -2.80
CA HIS A 174 19.48 -11.69 -1.52
C HIS A 174 18.97 -12.48 -0.31
N LEU A 175 17.85 -13.19 -0.45
CA LEU A 175 17.36 -14.09 0.60
C LEU A 175 18.26 -15.32 0.79
N GLU A 176 18.80 -15.88 -0.30
CA GLU A 176 19.78 -16.96 -0.24
C GLU A 176 21.08 -16.49 0.43
N ASP A 177 21.61 -15.34 0.02
CA ASP A 177 22.83 -14.74 0.62
C ASP A 177 22.67 -14.49 2.14
N ALA A 178 21.50 -14.00 2.55
CA ALA A 178 21.20 -13.73 3.96
C ALA A 178 21.04 -15.00 4.82
N ASN A 179 20.64 -16.13 4.23
CA ASN A 179 20.52 -17.42 4.95
C ASN A 179 21.88 -18.16 5.09
N HIS A 180 22.87 -17.78 4.28
CA HIS A 180 24.22 -18.36 4.30
C HIS A 180 25.25 -17.53 5.10
N SER A 181 24.86 -16.36 5.61
CA SER A 181 25.67 -15.46 6.43
C SER A 181 25.42 -15.64 7.92
#